data_AF-A0ABD2V8R4-F1
#
_entry.id   AF-A0ABD2V8R4-F1
#
_cell.length_a   1.000
_cell.length_b   1.000
_cell.length_c   1.000
_cell.angle_alpha   90.00
_cell.angle_beta   90.00
_cell.angle_gamma   90.00
#
_symmetry.space_group_name_H-M   'P 1'
#
loop_
_entity.id
_entity.type
_entity.pdbx_description
1 polymer ?
#
loop_
_entity_poly.entity_id
_entity_poly.type
_entity_poly.pdbx_seq_one_letter_code
_entity_poly.pdbx_strand_id
1 'polypeptide(L)'
;MQAHLAQASEVKRAIEWILCHLDGHYAADSVAAAIALGAAASETAHETADQVNSLLQLSVQRNSAKVSSAHGNGNDGITPSTLSRNFRADVLRENAEAVFAACDAAHGRWAKILGVRSPIHPRLRLQEFLNIYNITQEFITATEKIGGRLSYSIRGTLQSQAKAFIDFQHESRMAKMRAILDQENWAEIDVPDEFQAIITSLFCSESETRELADEVSADIEPSSPKMVLGSDGSPTAEARLQKISQNAEHTDSIPRVESTAQSNETNTRERGKSSTRLLFFRGVGYHMVNCGLILVKMLSECIEMNNSLPGLSSEVVHRVVEILKLFNTRTCQLVLGAGAMQVSGLKSITSKHLALASQVISFTYTIIPELKRILLLKVPETRKGLLILEVDRVAQDYKVHRDEIHSKLVQIMRERLLVHLRGLPQIVESWNRPENTDTQPSQFARSITKEVGLLQRVLSRTLHELDVQAIFRQVVIIFHSQISEAFSHLDISSPHAKQRMYCDVQHILACIRSLPSDSKSNPPNWGQLDEFVAKNFGEEVGQ
;
A
#
# COMPACT_ATOMS: atom_id res chain seq x y z
N MET A 1 35.64 27.47 28.46
CA MET A 1 36.73 26.62 28.99
C MET A 1 36.33 25.89 30.27
N GLN A 2 35.92 26.59 31.34
CA GLN A 2 35.54 25.98 32.64
C GLN A 2 34.59 24.77 32.54
N ALA A 3 33.55 24.80 31.69
CA ALA A 3 32.62 23.66 31.54
C ALA A 3 33.33 22.34 31.13
N HIS A 4 34.30 22.40 30.21
CA HIS A 4 35.10 21.22 29.83
C HIS A 4 36.08 20.80 30.92
N LEU A 5 36.58 21.73 31.74
CA LEU A 5 37.42 21.40 32.90
C LEU A 5 36.60 20.72 34.01
N ALA A 6 35.37 21.17 34.25
CA ALA A 6 34.43 20.52 35.17
C ALA A 6 34.10 19.10 34.69
N GLN A 7 33.69 18.95 33.42
CA GLN A 7 33.38 17.65 32.84
C GLN A 7 34.60 16.70 32.83
N ALA A 8 35.81 17.20 32.56
CA ALA A 8 37.04 16.42 32.69
C ALA A 8 37.34 16.03 34.14
N SER A 9 37.01 16.87 35.13
CA SER A 9 37.16 16.53 36.55
C SER A 9 36.16 15.48 37.03
N GLU A 10 34.94 15.47 36.49
CA GLU A 10 33.94 14.43 36.76
C GLU A 10 34.33 13.09 36.14
N VAL A 11 34.79 13.10 34.88
CA VAL A 11 35.35 11.93 34.20
C VAL A 11 36.57 11.40 34.94
N LYS A 12 37.49 12.29 35.36
CA LYS A 12 38.64 11.92 36.20
C LYS A 12 38.17 11.25 37.50
N ARG A 13 37.23 11.86 38.23
CA ARG A 13 36.74 11.30 39.52
C ARG A 13 36.02 9.96 39.33
N ALA A 14 35.34 9.75 38.20
CA ALA A 14 34.76 8.46 37.85
C ALA A 14 35.83 7.40 37.52
N ILE A 15 36.88 7.77 36.78
CA ILE A 15 38.04 6.90 36.52
C ILE A 15 38.77 6.55 37.81
N GLU A 16 39.04 7.54 38.69
CA GLU A 16 39.64 7.31 40.01
C GLU A 16 38.77 6.38 40.88
N TRP A 17 37.44 6.54 40.88
CA TRP A 17 36.53 5.65 41.63
C TRP A 17 36.50 4.21 41.08
N ILE A 18 36.64 4.03 39.76
CA ILE A 18 36.77 2.72 39.10
C ILE A 18 38.15 2.09 39.42
N LEU A 19 39.22 2.88 39.39
CA LEU A 19 40.58 2.42 39.70
C LEU A 19 40.76 2.11 41.19
N CYS A 20 40.11 2.83 42.09
CA CYS A 20 40.10 2.52 43.52
C CYS A 20 39.25 1.29 43.90
N HIS A 21 38.64 0.58 42.93
CA HIS A 21 38.13 -0.79 43.08
C HIS A 21 39.13 -1.86 42.61
N LEU A 22 40.36 -1.48 42.26
CA LEU A 22 41.47 -2.36 41.92
C LEU A 22 42.67 -2.05 42.84
N ASP A 23 42.89 -2.89 43.85
CA ASP A 23 44.02 -2.74 44.78
C ASP A 23 45.36 -2.77 44.04
N GLY A 24 46.10 -1.65 44.03
CA GLY A 24 47.44 -1.60 43.44
C GLY A 24 47.97 -0.20 43.12
N HIS A 25 48.60 0.44 44.12
CA HIS A 25 49.53 1.59 44.02
C HIS A 25 49.69 2.28 42.64
N TYR A 26 48.77 3.18 42.29
CA TYR A 26 49.06 4.23 41.29
C TYR A 26 49.78 5.40 41.98
N ALA A 27 50.88 5.90 41.38
CA ALA A 27 51.83 6.78 42.06
C ALA A 27 51.34 8.23 42.20
N ALA A 28 50.50 8.48 43.21
CA ALA A 28 49.96 9.80 43.53
C ALA A 28 51.04 10.88 43.70
N ASP A 29 52.17 10.54 44.35
CA ASP A 29 53.27 11.49 44.61
C ASP A 29 53.96 11.97 43.33
N SER A 30 54.12 11.10 42.33
CA SER A 30 54.68 11.48 41.02
C SER A 30 53.77 12.44 40.27
N VAL A 31 52.44 12.24 40.38
CA VAL A 31 51.44 13.14 39.78
C VAL A 31 51.39 14.48 40.53
N ALA A 32 51.46 14.45 41.87
CA ALA A 32 51.53 15.66 42.70
C ALA A 32 52.79 16.50 42.42
N ALA A 33 53.95 15.85 42.29
CA ALA A 33 55.21 16.51 41.94
C ALA A 33 55.16 17.14 40.53
N ALA A 34 54.60 16.44 39.54
CA ALA A 34 54.41 16.97 38.19
C ALA A 34 53.46 18.19 38.17
N ILE A 35 52.38 18.17 38.97
CA ILE A 35 51.46 19.30 39.12
C ILE A 35 52.13 20.49 39.81
N ALA A 36 52.94 20.26 40.86
CA ALA A 36 53.66 21.33 41.55
C ALA A 36 54.68 22.02 40.62
N LEU A 37 55.44 21.26 39.83
CA LEU A 37 56.33 21.79 38.80
C LEU A 37 55.56 22.56 37.71
N GLY A 38 54.40 22.04 37.29
CA GLY A 38 53.51 22.71 36.32
C GLY A 38 52.93 24.04 36.83
N ALA A 39 52.66 24.16 38.13
CA ALA A 39 52.17 25.38 38.76
C ALA A 39 53.28 26.45 38.88
N ALA A 40 54.47 26.09 39.38
CA ALA A 40 55.61 27.01 39.49
C ALA A 40 56.06 27.57 38.13
N ALA A 41 55.93 26.78 37.07
CA ALA A 41 56.19 27.21 35.68
C ALA A 41 55.11 28.16 35.10
N SER A 42 53.98 28.36 35.80
CA SER A 42 52.89 29.25 35.38
C SER A 42 52.95 30.62 36.06
N GLU A 43 53.45 30.71 37.29
CA GLU A 43 53.57 31.98 38.03
C GLU A 43 54.67 32.89 37.45
N THR A 44 55.68 32.31 36.80
CA THR A 44 56.81 33.01 36.17
C THR A 44 56.53 33.49 34.73
N ALA A 45 55.31 33.27 34.21
CA ALA A 45 54.96 33.51 32.80
C ALA A 45 54.01 34.72 32.57
N HIS A 46 53.82 35.58 33.58
CA HIS A 46 52.84 36.67 33.57
C HIS A 46 53.40 38.04 33.14
N GLU A 47 54.33 38.11 32.18
CA GLU A 47 54.84 39.41 31.69
C GLU A 47 55.31 39.43 30.22
N THR A 48 54.40 39.22 29.27
CA THR A 48 54.36 39.86 27.92
C THR A 48 53.07 39.49 27.20
N ALA A 49 52.59 40.37 26.30
CA ALA A 49 51.30 40.23 25.63
C ALA A 49 51.39 40.35 24.10
N ASP A 50 50.25 40.02 23.48
CA ASP A 50 49.76 40.44 22.16
C ASP A 50 50.13 39.70 20.86
N GLN A 51 49.09 39.68 20.00
CA GLN A 51 49.00 39.56 18.54
C GLN A 51 48.87 38.19 17.80
N VAL A 52 47.66 38.07 17.20
CA VAL A 52 47.34 37.60 15.83
C VAL A 52 46.82 36.15 15.63
N ASN A 53 45.94 36.04 14.62
CA ASN A 53 45.00 34.96 14.33
C ASN A 53 45.49 33.94 13.27
N SER A 54 44.72 32.85 13.14
CA SER A 54 44.63 31.96 11.96
C SER A 54 45.78 30.94 11.84
N LEU A 55 45.57 29.67 11.45
CA LEU A 55 44.60 29.11 10.49
C LEU A 55 44.10 27.68 10.87
N LEU A 56 43.20 27.14 10.03
CA LEU A 56 42.73 25.74 10.03
C LEU A 56 43.61 24.83 9.14
N GLN A 57 43.32 23.52 9.19
CA GLN A 57 43.75 22.42 8.29
C GLN A 57 45.10 21.72 8.58
N LEU A 58 45.02 20.38 8.68
CA LEU A 58 45.98 19.32 8.27
C LEU A 58 45.42 18.01 8.89
N SER A 59 44.46 17.31 8.27
CA SER A 59 44.59 16.40 7.11
C SER A 59 45.49 15.18 7.37
N VAL A 60 44.93 13.98 7.17
CA VAL A 60 45.63 12.70 7.40
C VAL A 60 46.51 12.34 6.19
N GLN A 61 47.80 12.08 6.42
CA GLN A 61 48.58 11.25 5.50
C GLN A 61 49.67 10.46 6.23
N ARG A 62 50.01 9.30 5.67
CA ARG A 62 50.79 8.23 6.29
C ARG A 62 51.67 7.60 5.21
N ASN A 63 53.00 7.64 5.37
CA ASN A 63 53.93 6.55 5.02
C ASN A 63 55.43 6.97 5.01
N SER A 64 56.27 5.97 5.29
CA SER A 64 57.65 5.77 4.84
C SER A 64 58.74 6.81 5.15
N ALA A 65 59.81 6.33 5.79
CA ALA A 65 61.02 7.11 6.08
C ALA A 65 62.00 7.16 4.91
N LYS A 66 62.81 8.22 4.84
CA LYS A 66 64.13 8.21 4.20
C LYS A 66 65.07 9.16 4.96
N VAL A 67 66.24 8.68 5.33
CA VAL A 67 67.23 9.46 6.10
C VAL A 67 68.05 10.34 5.15
N SER A 68 68.35 11.57 5.58
CA SER A 68 69.39 12.43 5.01
C SER A 68 69.86 13.40 6.11
N SER A 69 71.15 13.41 6.41
CA SER A 69 71.73 14.16 7.54
C SER A 69 72.50 15.39 7.08
N ALA A 70 72.28 16.53 7.73
CA ALA A 70 73.20 17.66 7.76
C ALA A 70 73.33 18.16 9.21
N HIS A 71 74.55 18.49 9.65
CA HIS A 71 74.79 19.00 11.00
C HIS A 71 74.44 20.49 11.13
N GLY A 72 73.85 20.86 12.26
CA GLY A 72 73.71 22.24 12.75
C GLY A 72 73.60 22.17 14.28
N ASN A 73 74.44 22.92 15.00
CA ASN A 73 74.72 22.66 16.43
C ASN A 73 74.21 23.77 17.35
N GLY A 74 73.62 23.41 18.49
CA GLY A 74 73.14 24.32 19.55
C GLY A 74 71.86 25.09 19.19
N ASN A 75 70.83 25.14 20.02
CA ASN A 75 70.86 25.35 21.47
C ASN A 75 69.59 24.77 22.12
N ASP A 76 69.71 24.10 23.27
CA ASP A 76 68.55 23.58 24.00
C ASP A 76 67.71 24.71 24.62
N GLY A 77 66.46 24.77 24.20
CA GLY A 77 65.53 25.86 24.53
C GLY A 77 64.08 25.38 24.69
N ILE A 78 63.86 24.12 25.12
CA ILE A 78 62.52 23.64 25.48
C ILE A 78 62.07 24.38 26.74
N THR A 79 61.33 25.47 26.54
CA THR A 79 60.81 26.28 27.64
C THR A 79 59.93 25.43 28.57
N PRO A 80 59.92 25.67 29.90
CA PRO A 80 59.09 24.92 30.84
C PRO A 80 57.60 24.94 30.47
N SER A 81 57.14 26.04 29.88
CA SER A 81 55.78 26.20 29.34
C SER A 81 55.50 25.29 28.13
N THR A 82 56.50 24.98 27.30
CA THR A 82 56.37 24.01 26.20
C THR A 82 56.36 22.57 26.74
N LEU A 83 57.24 22.24 27.69
CA LEU A 83 57.25 20.91 28.32
C LEU A 83 55.93 20.61 29.06
N SER A 84 55.44 21.60 29.82
CA SER A 84 54.13 21.55 30.52
C SER A 84 52.95 21.44 29.54
N ARG A 85 52.99 22.17 28.41
CA ARG A 85 51.98 22.07 27.33
C ARG A 85 51.95 20.68 26.70
N ASN A 86 53.12 20.07 26.46
CA ASN A 86 53.24 18.73 25.91
C ASN A 86 52.69 17.68 26.90
N PHE A 87 53.15 17.70 28.15
CA PHE A 87 52.63 16.82 29.21
C PHE A 87 51.10 16.92 29.36
N ARG A 88 50.55 18.14 29.33
CA ARG A 88 49.10 18.34 29.35
C ARG A 88 48.39 17.76 28.13
N ALA A 89 49.00 17.80 26.94
CA ALA A 89 48.44 17.18 25.74
C ALA A 89 48.52 15.64 25.80
N ASP A 90 49.60 15.08 26.35
CA ASP A 90 49.78 13.64 26.56
C ASP A 90 48.74 13.10 27.55
N VAL A 91 48.59 13.74 28.72
CA VAL A 91 47.56 13.38 29.72
C VAL A 91 46.14 13.49 29.14
N LEU A 92 45.85 14.49 28.30
CA LEU A 92 44.54 14.60 27.65
C LEU A 92 44.31 13.49 26.60
N ARG A 93 45.36 13.06 25.88
CA ARG A 93 45.29 11.92 24.94
C ARG A 93 45.02 10.61 25.70
N GLU A 94 45.78 10.32 26.75
CA GLU A 94 45.63 9.10 27.54
C GLU A 94 44.25 8.99 28.20
N ASN A 95 43.73 10.09 28.75
CA ASN A 95 42.36 10.12 29.29
C ASN A 95 41.30 9.87 28.18
N ALA A 96 41.45 10.47 27.00
CA ALA A 96 40.53 10.23 25.88
C ALA A 96 40.59 8.77 25.38
N GLU A 97 41.77 8.15 25.38
CA GLU A 97 41.95 6.75 24.98
C GLU A 97 41.40 5.77 26.03
N ALA A 98 41.54 6.08 27.33
CA ALA A 98 40.92 5.32 28.41
C ALA A 98 39.39 5.38 28.36
N VAL A 99 38.80 6.56 28.15
CA VAL A 99 37.35 6.72 27.96
C VAL A 99 36.86 5.97 26.72
N PHE A 100 37.58 6.05 25.59
CA PHE A 100 37.23 5.29 24.40
C PHE A 100 37.27 3.77 24.62
N ALA A 101 38.30 3.27 25.30
CA ALA A 101 38.42 1.84 25.61
C ALA A 101 37.27 1.36 26.52
N ALA A 102 36.84 2.17 27.49
CA ALA A 102 35.68 1.88 28.32
C ALA A 102 34.37 1.86 27.49
N CYS A 103 34.18 2.81 26.57
CA CYS A 103 33.03 2.83 25.67
C CYS A 103 32.97 1.60 24.76
N ASP A 104 34.07 1.24 24.07
CA ASP A 104 34.07 0.09 23.15
C ASP A 104 33.95 -1.24 23.90
N ALA A 105 34.51 -1.36 25.12
CA ALA A 105 34.26 -2.49 25.99
C ALA A 105 32.76 -2.62 26.35
N ALA A 106 32.08 -1.50 26.64
CA ALA A 106 30.64 -1.48 26.91
C ALA A 106 29.82 -1.82 25.64
N HIS A 107 30.19 -1.30 24.47
CA HIS A 107 29.61 -1.68 23.17
C HIS A 107 29.74 -3.18 22.90
N GLY A 108 30.92 -3.75 23.11
CA GLY A 108 31.19 -5.18 22.96
C GLY A 108 30.43 -6.06 23.95
N ARG A 109 30.05 -5.55 25.13
CA ARG A 109 29.14 -6.24 26.06
C ARG A 109 27.69 -6.16 25.60
N TRP A 110 27.20 -4.99 25.19
CA TRP A 110 25.84 -4.82 24.68
C TRP A 110 25.60 -5.61 23.38
N ALA A 111 26.56 -5.61 22.46
CA ALA A 111 26.52 -6.43 21.25
C ALA A 111 26.40 -7.94 21.56
N LYS A 112 27.05 -8.44 22.62
CA LYS A 112 26.90 -9.83 23.08
C LYS A 112 25.51 -10.09 23.68
N ILE A 113 24.93 -9.15 24.44
CA ILE A 113 23.56 -9.24 24.97
C ILE A 113 22.55 -9.32 23.82
N LEU A 114 22.68 -8.45 22.81
CA LEU A 114 21.88 -8.52 21.58
C LEU A 114 22.07 -9.89 20.91
N GLY A 115 23.30 -10.32 20.66
CA GLY A 115 23.62 -11.59 20.01
C GLY A 115 22.94 -12.81 20.65
N VAL A 116 22.95 -12.92 21.98
CA VAL A 116 22.25 -13.99 22.72
C VAL A 116 20.72 -13.94 22.52
N ARG A 117 20.15 -12.77 22.26
CA ARG A 117 18.71 -12.57 22.01
C ARG A 117 18.32 -12.60 20.52
N SER A 118 19.28 -12.84 19.62
CA SER A 118 19.07 -12.97 18.17
C SER A 118 17.92 -13.93 17.75
N PRO A 119 17.70 -15.11 18.37
CA PRO A 119 16.57 -15.98 18.00
C PRO A 119 15.20 -15.54 18.57
N ILE A 120 15.17 -14.47 19.39
CA ILE A 120 13.95 -13.97 20.06
C ILE A 120 13.51 -12.64 19.43
N HIS A 121 14.43 -11.69 19.24
CA HIS A 121 14.10 -10.34 18.77
C HIS A 121 13.28 -10.30 17.45
N PRO A 122 13.53 -11.14 16.43
CA PRO A 122 12.71 -11.18 15.22
C PRO A 122 11.23 -11.53 15.44
N ARG A 123 10.91 -12.22 16.53
CA ARG A 123 9.55 -12.72 16.87
C ARG A 123 8.72 -11.73 17.70
N LEU A 124 9.29 -10.58 18.07
CA LEU A 124 8.60 -9.55 18.84
C LEU A 124 7.57 -8.79 17.97
N ARG A 125 6.66 -8.06 18.63
CA ARG A 125 5.84 -7.04 17.96
C ARG A 125 6.72 -5.87 17.55
N LEU A 126 6.30 -5.10 16.53
CA LEU A 126 7.07 -3.95 16.04
C LEU A 126 7.44 -2.96 17.14
N GLN A 127 6.48 -2.56 17.97
CA GLN A 127 6.71 -1.62 19.08
C GLN A 127 7.65 -2.20 20.17
N GLU A 128 7.58 -3.51 20.44
CA GLU A 128 8.48 -4.18 21.38
C GLU A 128 9.93 -4.23 20.85
N PHE A 129 10.10 -4.50 19.55
CA PHE A 129 11.40 -4.47 18.89
C PHE A 129 11.96 -3.03 18.82
N LEU A 130 11.12 -2.03 18.50
CA LEU A 130 11.52 -0.63 18.41
C LEU A 130 12.01 -0.08 19.76
N ASN A 131 11.42 -0.49 20.88
CA ASN A 131 11.95 -0.11 22.20
C ASN A 131 13.41 -0.57 22.39
N ILE A 132 13.73 -1.80 21.99
CA ILE A 132 15.10 -2.35 22.07
C ILE A 132 16.03 -1.65 21.07
N TYR A 133 15.53 -1.36 19.87
CA TYR A 133 16.27 -0.65 18.83
C TYR A 133 16.63 0.78 19.27
N ASN A 134 15.65 1.54 19.76
CA ASN A 134 15.81 2.93 20.18
C ASN A 134 16.74 3.06 21.37
N ILE A 135 16.56 2.26 22.44
CA ILE A 135 17.47 2.24 23.60
C ILE A 135 18.90 1.89 23.17
N THR A 136 19.07 0.99 22.19
CA THR A 136 20.40 0.68 21.65
C THR A 136 20.99 1.86 20.86
N GLN A 137 20.21 2.54 20.02
CA GLN A 137 20.69 3.74 19.28
C GLN A 137 21.03 4.88 20.24
N GLU A 138 20.20 5.16 21.24
CA GLU A 138 20.44 6.16 22.28
C GLU A 138 21.73 5.86 23.06
N PHE A 139 21.92 4.60 23.48
CA PHE A 139 23.14 4.15 24.13
C PHE A 139 24.37 4.38 23.26
N ILE A 140 24.31 4.02 21.97
CA ILE A 140 25.39 4.25 21.00
C ILE A 140 25.67 5.75 20.85
N THR A 141 24.66 6.59 20.60
CA THR A 141 24.83 8.03 20.40
C THR A 141 25.38 8.73 21.64
N ALA A 142 24.95 8.34 22.84
CA ALA A 142 25.47 8.89 24.10
C ALA A 142 26.94 8.51 24.31
N THR A 143 27.31 7.26 24.10
CA THR A 143 28.68 6.76 24.31
C THR A 143 29.66 7.23 23.22
N GLU A 144 29.24 7.32 21.95
CA GLU A 144 30.06 7.91 20.88
C GLU A 144 30.29 9.41 21.09
N LYS A 145 29.31 10.14 21.64
CA LYS A 145 29.47 11.55 22.03
C LYS A 145 30.47 11.75 23.18
N ILE A 146 30.63 10.75 24.06
CA ILE A 146 31.56 10.77 25.19
C ILE A 146 32.97 10.30 24.76
N GLY A 147 33.06 9.20 24.01
CA GLY A 147 34.33 8.60 23.57
C GLY A 147 34.93 9.19 22.29
N GLY A 148 34.21 10.07 21.59
CA GLY A 148 34.71 10.80 20.41
C GLY A 148 35.01 9.96 19.17
N ARG A 149 34.64 8.68 19.16
CA ARG A 149 34.89 7.72 18.07
C ARG A 149 33.67 6.80 17.91
N LEU A 150 33.35 6.43 16.67
CA LEU A 150 32.24 5.51 16.35
C LEU A 150 32.63 4.05 16.65
N SER A 151 31.70 3.24 17.16
CA SER A 151 31.91 1.77 17.27
C SER A 151 31.02 0.99 16.33
N TYR A 152 31.67 0.30 15.39
CA TYR A 152 31.00 -0.46 14.33
C TYR A 152 30.48 -1.83 14.80
N SER A 153 30.98 -2.36 15.92
CA SER A 153 30.65 -3.70 16.42
C SER A 153 29.17 -3.82 16.82
N ILE A 154 28.72 -2.91 17.69
CA ILE A 154 27.33 -2.80 18.15
C ILE A 154 26.40 -2.32 17.04
N ARG A 155 26.84 -1.38 16.20
CA ARG A 155 26.06 -0.88 15.04
C ARG A 155 25.78 -1.98 14.02
N GLY A 156 26.79 -2.78 13.66
CA GLY A 156 26.63 -3.93 12.77
C GLY A 156 25.73 -5.02 13.36
N THR A 157 25.85 -5.27 14.67
CA THR A 157 24.98 -6.22 15.39
C THR A 157 23.53 -5.76 15.36
N LEU A 158 23.26 -4.48 15.67
CA LEU A 158 21.90 -3.92 15.66
C LEU A 158 21.29 -3.94 14.25
N GLN A 159 22.05 -3.55 13.22
CA GLN A 159 21.60 -3.58 11.83
C GLN A 159 21.28 -5.01 11.36
N SER A 160 22.08 -5.99 11.77
CA SER A 160 21.82 -7.41 11.50
C SER A 160 20.51 -7.88 12.13
N GLN A 161 20.22 -7.48 13.37
CA GLN A 161 18.96 -7.83 14.04
C GLN A 161 17.74 -7.13 13.45
N ALA A 162 17.86 -5.85 13.09
CA ALA A 162 16.79 -5.14 12.41
C ALA A 162 16.46 -5.75 11.04
N LYS A 163 17.48 -6.21 10.28
CA LYS A 163 17.25 -6.99 9.06
C LYS A 163 16.57 -8.32 9.36
N ALA A 164 17.06 -9.10 10.33
CA ALA A 164 16.48 -10.40 10.68
C ALA A 164 15.03 -10.29 11.17
N PHE A 165 14.68 -9.20 11.85
CA PHE A 165 13.30 -8.87 12.22
C PHE A 165 12.43 -8.60 10.98
N ILE A 166 12.88 -7.78 10.02
CA ILE A 166 12.14 -7.54 8.77
C ILE A 166 11.97 -8.84 7.97
N ASP A 167 13.01 -9.68 7.88
CA ASP A 167 12.96 -10.95 7.17
C ASP A 167 11.92 -11.90 7.79
N PHE A 168 11.97 -12.14 9.11
CA PHE A 168 11.00 -13.00 9.81
C PHE A 168 9.55 -12.47 9.68
N GLN A 169 9.35 -11.16 9.85
CA GLN A 169 8.04 -10.55 9.74
C GLN A 169 7.50 -10.57 8.31
N HIS A 170 8.37 -10.54 7.30
CA HIS A 170 8.00 -10.76 5.90
C HIS A 170 7.62 -12.23 5.65
N GLU A 171 8.43 -13.19 6.08
CA GLU A 171 8.13 -14.63 5.95
C GLU A 171 6.77 -14.99 6.59
N SER A 172 6.51 -14.47 7.80
CA SER A 172 5.25 -14.63 8.52
C SER A 172 4.05 -14.06 7.74
N ARG A 173 4.17 -12.84 7.19
CA ARG A 173 3.13 -12.23 6.34
C ARG A 173 2.91 -13.02 5.04
N MET A 174 3.98 -13.46 4.38
CA MET A 174 3.90 -14.26 3.15
C MET A 174 3.26 -15.63 3.39
N ALA A 175 3.54 -16.28 4.52
CA ALA A 175 2.88 -17.53 4.92
C ALA A 175 1.38 -17.31 5.21
N LYS A 176 1.06 -16.28 6.02
CA LYS A 176 -0.33 -15.90 6.34
C LYS A 176 -1.14 -15.52 5.10
N MET A 177 -0.55 -14.78 4.16
CA MET A 177 -1.22 -14.36 2.92
C MET A 177 -1.52 -15.54 2.00
N ARG A 178 -0.58 -16.50 1.86
CA ARG A 178 -0.85 -17.76 1.12
C ARG A 178 -2.02 -18.52 1.73
N ALA A 179 -2.00 -18.76 3.03
CA ALA A 179 -3.04 -19.52 3.73
C ALA A 179 -4.44 -18.86 3.61
N ILE A 180 -4.50 -17.52 3.65
CA ILE A 180 -5.75 -16.77 3.53
C ILE A 180 -6.26 -16.76 2.09
N LEU A 181 -5.39 -16.60 1.09
CA LEU A 181 -5.77 -16.70 -0.33
C LEU A 181 -6.24 -18.11 -0.68
N ASP A 182 -5.57 -19.15 -0.18
CA ASP A 182 -5.95 -20.55 -0.43
C ASP A 182 -7.34 -20.88 0.18
N GLN A 183 -7.74 -20.17 1.24
CA GLN A 183 -9.06 -20.31 1.89
C GLN A 183 -10.10 -19.29 1.39
N GLU A 184 -9.75 -18.44 0.41
CA GLU A 184 -10.63 -17.36 -0.07
C GLU A 184 -11.79 -17.92 -0.92
N ASN A 185 -13.01 -17.63 -0.49
CA ASN A 185 -14.23 -18.09 -1.16
C ASN A 185 -14.82 -17.06 -2.13
N TRP A 186 -14.21 -15.87 -2.22
CA TRP A 186 -14.64 -14.74 -3.06
C TRP A 186 -16.05 -14.26 -2.71
N ALA A 187 -16.35 -14.21 -1.40
CA ALA A 187 -17.54 -13.57 -0.86
C ALA A 187 -17.30 -12.08 -0.58
N GLU A 188 -18.31 -11.29 -0.91
CA GLU A 188 -18.50 -9.89 -0.52
C GLU A 188 -18.63 -9.81 1.01
N ILE A 189 -17.81 -9.01 1.67
CA ILE A 189 -17.87 -8.79 3.13
C ILE A 189 -18.20 -7.32 3.46
N ASP A 190 -18.93 -7.09 4.54
CA ASP A 190 -19.09 -5.74 5.10
C ASP A 190 -17.71 -5.25 5.61
N VAL A 191 -17.36 -3.99 5.32
CA VAL A 191 -16.02 -3.43 5.61
C VAL A 191 -16.04 -2.74 6.98
N PRO A 192 -15.23 -3.18 7.96
CA PRO A 192 -15.13 -2.52 9.26
C PRO A 192 -14.51 -1.12 9.17
N ASP A 193 -14.99 -0.19 10.00
CA ASP A 193 -14.47 1.19 10.13
C ASP A 193 -12.93 1.27 10.22
N GLU A 194 -12.26 0.28 10.86
CA GLU A 194 -10.80 0.27 10.99
C GLU A 194 -10.07 0.25 9.63
N PHE A 195 -10.63 -0.40 8.59
CA PHE A 195 -10.01 -0.44 7.27
C PHE A 195 -10.19 0.87 6.52
N GLN A 196 -11.34 1.52 6.66
CA GLN A 196 -11.54 2.86 6.09
C GLN A 196 -10.62 3.88 6.79
N ALA A 197 -10.46 3.78 8.11
CA ALA A 197 -9.53 4.61 8.87
C ALA A 197 -8.06 4.38 8.47
N ILE A 198 -7.64 3.13 8.22
CA ILE A 198 -6.31 2.81 7.66
C ILE A 198 -6.12 3.51 6.31
N ILE A 199 -7.06 3.35 5.37
CA ILE A 199 -6.95 3.96 4.03
C ILE A 199 -6.89 5.48 4.09
N THR A 200 -7.74 6.12 4.90
CA THR A 200 -7.70 7.58 5.09
C THR A 200 -6.40 8.03 5.76
N SER A 201 -5.94 7.34 6.82
CA SER A 201 -4.74 7.72 7.57
C SER A 201 -3.44 7.51 6.78
N LEU A 202 -3.38 6.54 5.87
CA LEU A 202 -2.21 6.29 5.02
C LEU A 202 -2.14 7.28 3.85
N PHE A 203 -3.27 7.63 3.24
CA PHE A 203 -3.30 8.17 1.88
C PHE A 203 -3.96 9.54 1.73
N CYS A 204 -4.63 10.08 2.75
CA CYS A 204 -5.34 11.37 2.63
C CYS A 204 -4.48 12.58 3.02
N SER A 205 -3.44 12.38 3.84
CA SER A 205 -2.65 13.40 4.55
C SER A 205 -1.81 14.37 3.70
N GLU A 206 -1.90 14.32 2.37
CA GLU A 206 -1.13 15.19 1.44
C GLU A 206 -1.98 15.79 0.30
N SER A 207 -3.30 15.58 0.29
CA SER A 207 -4.15 16.06 -0.82
C SER A 207 -4.55 17.54 -0.72
N GLU A 208 -4.50 18.14 0.47
CA GLU A 208 -5.04 19.49 0.72
C GLU A 208 -3.99 20.61 0.58
N THR A 209 -2.70 20.27 0.53
CA THR A 209 -1.58 21.24 0.53
C THR A 209 -1.00 21.55 -0.86
N ARG A 210 -1.76 21.31 -1.94
CA ARG A 210 -1.22 21.39 -3.31
C ARG A 210 -2.08 22.06 -4.38
N GLU A 211 -3.27 22.56 -4.03
CA GLU A 211 -4.18 23.27 -4.95
C GLU A 211 -4.44 24.73 -4.51
N LEU A 212 -3.64 25.26 -3.57
CA LEU A 212 -3.74 26.61 -2.99
C LEU A 212 -2.38 27.35 -2.96
N ALA A 213 -1.54 27.11 -3.96
CA ALA A 213 -0.29 27.86 -4.19
C ALA A 213 -0.40 28.59 -5.53
N ASP A 214 -0.81 29.85 -5.48
CA ASP A 214 -1.34 30.62 -6.63
C ASP A 214 -0.42 30.74 -7.85
N GLU A 215 -1.07 30.70 -9.03
CA GLU A 215 -0.64 31.42 -10.21
C GLU A 215 -1.02 32.92 -10.09
N VAL A 216 -0.10 33.83 -9.72
CA VAL A 216 -0.17 35.24 -10.16
C VAL A 216 1.23 35.84 -10.35
N SER A 217 1.64 36.00 -11.61
CA SER A 217 2.54 37.06 -12.13
C SER A 217 2.73 36.82 -13.65
N ALA A 218 2.46 37.77 -14.56
CA ALA A 218 2.01 39.15 -14.38
C ALA A 218 1.19 39.67 -15.59
N ASP A 219 0.44 40.75 -15.33
CA ASP A 219 0.02 41.84 -16.22
C ASP A 219 -0.50 41.56 -17.65
N ILE A 220 -1.75 41.97 -17.91
CA ILE A 220 -2.08 43.22 -18.62
C ILE A 220 -3.61 43.46 -18.57
N GLU A 221 -4.02 44.66 -18.15
CA GLU A 221 -5.39 45.21 -18.31
C GLU A 221 -5.38 46.27 -19.45
N PRO A 222 -6.51 46.68 -20.06
CA PRO A 222 -7.34 47.70 -19.40
C PRO A 222 -8.87 47.74 -19.70
N SER A 223 -9.65 48.17 -18.70
CA SER A 223 -10.90 48.95 -18.82
C SER A 223 -12.19 48.23 -19.33
N SER A 224 -13.44 48.63 -19.01
CA SER A 224 -13.97 49.77 -18.22
C SER A 224 -15.35 49.41 -17.57
N PRO A 225 -15.95 50.22 -16.67
CA PRO A 225 -16.81 49.71 -15.58
C PRO A 225 -18.31 50.07 -15.59
N LYS A 226 -19.09 49.38 -14.72
CA LYS A 226 -20.31 49.85 -13.99
C LYS A 226 -20.79 48.79 -12.99
N MET A 227 -21.60 49.05 -11.94
CA MET A 227 -21.69 50.14 -10.95
C MET A 227 -22.78 49.77 -9.91
N VAL A 228 -22.40 49.64 -8.63
CA VAL A 228 -23.20 49.81 -7.38
C VAL A 228 -24.72 49.48 -7.37
N LEU A 229 -25.11 48.45 -6.59
CA LEU A 229 -26.07 48.49 -5.45
C LEU A 229 -26.23 47.07 -4.83
N GLY A 230 -26.42 46.81 -3.53
CA GLY A 230 -26.33 47.66 -2.33
C GLY A 230 -27.47 47.45 -1.32
N SER A 231 -27.20 46.84 -0.15
CA SER A 231 -28.11 46.72 1.03
C SER A 231 -29.38 45.85 0.81
N ASP A 232 -29.98 45.17 1.80
CA ASP A 232 -29.58 44.80 3.17
C ASP A 232 -30.53 43.69 3.71
N GLY A 233 -30.29 43.19 4.93
CA GLY A 233 -31.41 42.75 5.81
C GLY A 233 -31.69 41.25 5.99
N SER A 234 -30.96 40.62 6.92
CA SER A 234 -31.47 39.48 7.71
C SER A 234 -32.49 40.04 8.75
N PRO A 235 -33.52 39.27 9.20
CA PRO A 235 -33.27 38.35 10.32
C PRO A 235 -34.06 37.02 10.33
N THR A 236 -33.35 35.99 10.78
CA THR A 236 -33.71 34.96 11.80
C THR A 236 -35.15 34.86 12.33
N ALA A 237 -35.71 33.64 12.38
CA ALA A 237 -36.34 33.03 13.57
C ALA A 237 -36.62 31.52 13.40
N GLU A 238 -36.57 30.75 14.49
CA GLU A 238 -36.86 29.30 14.54
C GLU A 238 -38.13 28.98 15.37
N ALA A 239 -38.97 28.04 14.94
CA ALA A 239 -39.96 27.32 15.79
C ALA A 239 -40.46 26.04 15.07
N ARG A 240 -40.13 24.82 15.53
CA ARG A 240 -40.75 24.00 16.60
C ARG A 240 -42.09 23.27 16.27
N LEU A 241 -41.94 22.03 15.78
CA LEU A 241 -42.51 20.78 16.34
C LEU A 241 -43.93 20.73 16.98
N GLN A 242 -44.87 20.05 16.31
CA GLN A 242 -45.64 18.83 16.74
C GLN A 242 -46.70 18.50 15.66
N LYS A 243 -47.12 17.27 15.25
CA LYS A 243 -47.19 15.86 15.76
C LYS A 243 -48.66 15.46 16.07
N ILE A 244 -49.03 14.17 15.87
CA ILE A 244 -50.40 13.54 16.06
C ILE A 244 -51.29 13.72 14.80
N SER A 245 -52.15 12.81 14.28
CA SER A 245 -52.78 11.51 14.68
C SER A 245 -52.98 10.58 13.44
N GLN A 246 -52.87 9.23 13.43
CA GLN A 246 -53.73 8.10 13.91
C GLN A 246 -54.54 7.35 12.81
N ASN A 247 -54.98 6.12 13.13
CA ASN A 247 -55.86 5.17 12.41
C ASN A 247 -55.26 4.54 11.12
N ALA A 248 -55.13 3.22 10.91
CA ALA A 248 -55.61 1.97 11.54
C ALA A 248 -57.06 1.52 11.22
N GLU A 249 -57.18 0.32 10.60
CA GLU A 249 -58.37 -0.54 10.59
C GLU A 249 -57.99 -2.02 10.30
N HIS A 250 -58.87 -2.99 10.60
CA HIS A 250 -58.45 -4.37 10.95
C HIS A 250 -59.58 -5.43 10.85
N THR A 251 -59.35 -6.57 10.17
CA THR A 251 -60.16 -7.83 10.16
C THR A 251 -59.31 -8.95 9.53
N ASP A 252 -58.96 -10.06 10.20
CA ASP A 252 -59.70 -11.32 10.46
C ASP A 252 -59.63 -12.38 9.31
N SER A 253 -59.47 -13.70 9.53
CA SER A 253 -59.03 -14.47 10.72
C SER A 253 -58.80 -15.99 10.43
N ILE A 254 -57.69 -16.59 10.96
CA ILE A 254 -57.60 -17.91 11.69
C ILE A 254 -57.98 -19.25 10.97
N PRO A 255 -57.35 -20.45 11.24
CA PRO A 255 -55.98 -20.85 11.71
C PRO A 255 -55.33 -21.96 10.80
N ARG A 256 -54.24 -22.72 11.08
CA ARG A 256 -53.98 -23.72 12.18
C ARG A 256 -52.70 -24.55 11.89
N VAL A 257 -51.91 -24.95 12.92
CA VAL A 257 -50.83 -26.00 12.93
C VAL A 257 -49.58 -25.67 12.05
N GLU A 258 -48.30 -25.65 12.47
CA GLU A 258 -47.54 -25.71 13.75
C GLU A 258 -46.03 -25.42 13.43
N SER A 259 -44.96 -25.53 14.25
CA SER A 259 -44.70 -25.93 15.65
C SER A 259 -43.41 -25.29 16.23
N THR A 260 -43.01 -25.69 17.44
CA THR A 260 -41.65 -25.64 18.05
C THR A 260 -40.72 -24.43 17.80
N ALA A 261 -40.90 -23.42 18.66
CA ALA A 261 -39.88 -22.81 19.53
C ALA A 261 -38.42 -22.59 19.05
N GLN A 262 -38.02 -21.31 18.97
CA GLN A 262 -36.65 -20.84 19.24
C GLN A 262 -36.57 -20.24 20.66
N SER A 263 -35.37 -20.18 21.27
CA SER A 263 -35.18 -19.62 22.62
C SER A 263 -34.07 -18.55 22.69
N ASN A 264 -34.52 -17.29 22.60
CA ASN A 264 -33.93 -16.05 23.13
C ASN A 264 -32.40 -15.88 23.25
N GLU A 265 -31.84 -15.04 22.37
CA GLU A 265 -30.64 -14.25 22.70
C GLU A 265 -31.01 -13.02 23.55
N THR A 266 -30.24 -12.72 24.59
CA THR A 266 -30.40 -11.49 25.40
C THR A 266 -29.59 -10.34 24.84
N ASN A 267 -30.22 -9.49 24.03
CA ASN A 267 -29.58 -8.36 23.36
C ASN A 267 -29.38 -7.15 24.30
N THR A 268 -28.15 -6.91 24.76
CA THR A 268 -27.71 -5.58 25.22
C THR A 268 -27.46 -4.67 24.01
N ARG A 269 -28.39 -3.76 23.73
CA ARG A 269 -28.37 -2.89 22.54
C ARG A 269 -27.33 -1.77 22.67
N GLU A 270 -26.19 -1.92 22.02
CA GLU A 270 -25.40 -0.75 21.59
C GLU A 270 -25.89 -0.22 20.23
N ARG A 271 -25.65 1.07 20.00
CA ARG A 271 -26.28 1.86 18.94
C ARG A 271 -25.55 1.67 17.60
N GLY A 272 -25.91 0.60 16.89
CA GLY A 272 -25.24 0.17 15.66
C GLY A 272 -25.01 1.29 14.63
N LYS A 273 -23.73 1.51 14.29
CA LYS A 273 -23.33 2.15 13.03
C LYS A 273 -23.69 1.21 11.86
N SER A 274 -24.09 1.78 10.73
CA SER A 274 -24.21 1.03 9.48
C SER A 274 -22.82 0.73 8.91
N SER A 275 -22.35 -0.51 9.05
CA SER A 275 -21.13 -0.97 8.36
C SER A 275 -21.35 -0.94 6.84
N THR A 276 -20.46 -0.26 6.11
CA THR A 276 -20.59 -0.11 4.66
C THR A 276 -19.88 -1.26 3.94
N ARG A 277 -20.45 -1.75 2.84
CA ARG A 277 -19.89 -2.86 2.03
C ARG A 277 -18.78 -2.46 1.06
N LEU A 278 -18.52 -1.16 1.00
CA LEU A 278 -17.56 -0.54 0.10
C LEU A 278 -16.44 0.08 0.92
N LEU A 279 -15.21 -0.24 0.54
CA LEU A 279 -14.03 0.51 0.96
C LEU A 279 -13.86 1.68 -0.02
N PHE A 280 -13.82 2.92 0.48
CA PHE A 280 -13.70 4.12 -0.36
C PHE A 280 -12.25 4.59 -0.45
N PHE A 281 -11.81 4.85 -1.68
CA PHE A 281 -10.53 5.48 -1.98
C PHE A 281 -10.72 6.58 -3.04
N ARG A 282 -10.29 7.82 -2.73
CA ARG A 282 -10.44 9.00 -3.59
C ARG A 282 -11.86 9.17 -4.16
N GLY A 283 -12.88 8.96 -3.32
CA GLY A 283 -14.30 9.04 -3.69
C GLY A 283 -14.89 7.80 -4.38
N VAL A 284 -14.06 6.88 -4.88
CA VAL A 284 -14.50 5.64 -5.54
C VAL A 284 -14.68 4.53 -4.50
N GLY A 285 -15.85 3.88 -4.48
CA GLY A 285 -16.14 2.73 -3.62
C GLY A 285 -15.79 1.40 -4.29
N TYR A 286 -15.18 0.48 -3.54
CA TYR A 286 -14.78 -0.85 -4.02
C TYR A 286 -15.38 -1.96 -3.15
N HIS A 287 -15.95 -2.99 -3.78
CA HIS A 287 -16.37 -4.21 -3.08
C HIS A 287 -15.16 -5.03 -2.65
N MET A 288 -15.08 -5.38 -1.36
CA MET A 288 -13.94 -6.11 -0.80
C MET A 288 -14.28 -7.55 -0.43
N VAL A 289 -13.24 -8.40 -0.43
CA VAL A 289 -13.24 -9.76 0.13
C VAL A 289 -12.16 -9.84 1.23
N ASN A 290 -12.17 -10.92 2.02
CA ASN A 290 -11.31 -11.07 3.19
C ASN A 290 -9.81 -10.92 2.88
N CYS A 291 -9.30 -11.60 1.85
CA CYS A 291 -7.89 -11.50 1.46
C CYS A 291 -7.45 -10.06 1.10
N GLY A 292 -8.36 -9.27 0.51
CA GLY A 292 -8.11 -7.87 0.13
C GLY A 292 -7.99 -6.93 1.34
N LEU A 293 -8.86 -7.09 2.35
CA LEU A 293 -8.73 -6.33 3.59
C LEU A 293 -7.46 -6.71 4.36
N ILE A 294 -7.13 -8.00 4.41
CA ILE A 294 -5.88 -8.46 5.05
C ILE A 294 -4.64 -7.93 4.30
N LEU A 295 -4.68 -7.81 2.98
CA LEU A 295 -3.61 -7.16 2.20
C LEU A 295 -3.43 -5.69 2.62
N VAL A 296 -4.52 -4.92 2.72
CA VAL A 296 -4.48 -3.52 3.21
C VAL A 296 -3.80 -3.43 4.59
N LYS A 297 -4.17 -4.32 5.53
CA LYS A 297 -3.57 -4.33 6.87
C LYS A 297 -2.07 -4.66 6.85
N MET A 298 -1.66 -5.66 6.07
CA MET A 298 -0.24 -6.00 5.89
C MET A 298 0.57 -4.85 5.26
N LEU A 299 0.01 -4.16 4.26
CA LEU A 299 0.67 -3.00 3.64
C LEU A 299 0.82 -1.82 4.62
N SER A 300 -0.20 -1.58 5.46
CA SER A 300 -0.13 -0.58 6.54
C SER A 300 0.99 -0.89 7.54
N GLU A 301 1.09 -2.14 8.01
CA GLU A 301 2.17 -2.57 8.92
C GLU A 301 3.56 -2.44 8.27
N CYS A 302 3.67 -2.67 6.95
CA CYS A 302 4.92 -2.44 6.22
C CYS A 302 5.27 -0.95 6.11
N ILE A 303 4.30 -0.05 5.96
CA ILE A 303 4.53 1.40 5.97
C ILE A 303 4.97 1.88 7.37
N GLU A 304 4.34 1.40 8.45
CA GLU A 304 4.77 1.67 9.84
C GLU A 304 6.23 1.24 10.07
N MET A 305 6.59 0.05 9.57
CA MET A 305 7.94 -0.51 9.64
C MET A 305 8.95 0.31 8.82
N ASN A 306 8.61 0.71 7.58
CA ASN A 306 9.43 1.59 6.73
C ASN A 306 9.67 2.95 7.40
N ASN A 307 8.64 3.51 8.03
CA ASN A 307 8.73 4.79 8.70
C ASN A 307 9.62 4.74 9.95
N SER A 308 9.58 3.62 10.68
CA SER A 308 10.31 3.42 11.94
C SER A 308 11.76 2.95 11.76
N LEU A 309 12.07 2.21 10.68
CA LEU A 309 13.40 1.67 10.38
C LEU A 309 13.95 2.24 9.05
N PRO A 310 14.18 3.57 8.94
CA PRO A 310 14.50 4.23 7.67
C PRO A 310 15.80 3.72 7.01
N GLY A 311 16.78 3.26 7.81
CA GLY A 311 18.01 2.64 7.32
C GLY A 311 17.82 1.28 6.62
N LEU A 312 16.59 0.76 6.56
CA LEU A 312 16.19 -0.48 5.88
C LEU A 312 15.03 -0.24 4.89
N SER A 313 14.79 1.01 4.47
CA SER A 313 13.62 1.35 3.63
C SER A 313 13.59 0.59 2.30
N SER A 314 14.74 0.41 1.63
CA SER A 314 14.80 -0.31 0.35
C SER A 314 14.46 -1.80 0.51
N GLU A 315 14.88 -2.38 1.63
CA GLU A 315 14.60 -3.75 2.02
C GLU A 315 13.09 -3.91 2.29
N VAL A 316 12.44 -2.96 2.98
CA VAL A 316 10.98 -2.96 3.19
C VAL A 316 10.21 -2.76 1.87
N VAL A 317 10.67 -1.88 0.96
CA VAL A 317 10.05 -1.70 -0.37
C VAL A 317 10.08 -3.01 -1.16
N HIS A 318 11.21 -3.72 -1.17
CA HIS A 318 11.30 -5.04 -1.81
C HIS A 318 10.34 -6.06 -1.16
N ARG A 319 10.22 -6.06 0.18
CA ARG A 319 9.26 -6.92 0.89
C ARG A 319 7.79 -6.61 0.53
N VAL A 320 7.44 -5.35 0.29
CA VAL A 320 6.11 -4.95 -0.21
C VAL A 320 5.90 -5.41 -1.66
N VAL A 321 6.89 -5.22 -2.53
CA VAL A 321 6.90 -5.72 -3.91
C VAL A 321 6.69 -7.23 -3.97
N GLU A 322 7.34 -8.00 -3.09
CA GLU A 322 7.17 -9.45 -2.98
C GLU A 322 5.76 -9.86 -2.51
N ILE A 323 5.18 -9.15 -1.53
CA ILE A 323 3.79 -9.37 -1.07
C ILE A 323 2.78 -9.09 -2.20
N LEU A 324 2.95 -7.98 -2.93
CA LEU A 324 2.08 -7.61 -4.05
C LEU A 324 2.20 -8.61 -5.22
N LYS A 325 3.42 -9.06 -5.56
CA LYS A 325 3.67 -10.12 -6.57
C LYS A 325 2.99 -11.44 -6.19
N LEU A 326 3.10 -11.85 -4.92
CA LEU A 326 2.46 -13.05 -4.37
C LEU A 326 0.94 -12.96 -4.51
N PHE A 327 0.34 -11.87 -4.06
CA PHE A 327 -1.12 -11.68 -4.07
C PHE A 327 -1.67 -11.72 -5.50
N ASN A 328 -1.03 -11.02 -6.45
CA ASN A 328 -1.45 -11.00 -7.85
C ASN A 328 -1.38 -12.39 -8.49
N THR A 329 -0.21 -13.02 -8.43
CA THR A 329 0.05 -14.33 -9.05
C THR A 329 -0.86 -15.40 -8.46
N ARG A 330 -1.06 -15.41 -7.13
CA ARG A 330 -1.90 -16.41 -6.49
C ARG A 330 -3.39 -16.16 -6.77
N THR A 331 -3.84 -14.92 -6.80
CA THR A 331 -5.23 -14.60 -7.22
C THR A 331 -5.49 -15.04 -8.66
N CYS A 332 -4.56 -14.78 -9.59
CA CYS A 332 -4.66 -15.26 -10.98
C CYS A 332 -4.79 -16.80 -11.05
N GLN A 333 -3.93 -17.54 -10.33
CA GLN A 333 -4.02 -19.00 -10.23
C GLN A 333 -5.36 -19.49 -9.66
N LEU A 334 -5.87 -18.84 -8.61
CA LEU A 334 -7.11 -19.21 -7.94
C LEU A 334 -8.34 -18.93 -8.81
N VAL A 335 -8.36 -17.79 -9.49
CA VAL A 335 -9.54 -17.21 -10.15
C VAL A 335 -9.59 -17.52 -11.65
N LEU A 336 -8.48 -17.39 -12.38
CA LEU A 336 -8.37 -17.71 -13.81
C LEU A 336 -7.86 -19.14 -14.04
N GLY A 337 -6.87 -19.57 -13.26
CA GLY A 337 -6.31 -20.93 -13.29
C GLY A 337 -7.17 -22.01 -12.62
N ALA A 338 -8.40 -21.69 -12.21
CA ALA A 338 -9.34 -22.56 -11.49
C ALA A 338 -8.87 -23.13 -10.14
N GLY A 339 -7.74 -22.66 -9.59
CA GLY A 339 -7.14 -23.19 -8.37
C GLY A 339 -8.02 -23.15 -7.13
N ALA A 340 -8.95 -22.19 -7.03
CA ALA A 340 -9.88 -22.09 -5.89
C ALA A 340 -10.86 -23.29 -5.81
N MET A 341 -11.04 -24.04 -6.91
CA MET A 341 -11.80 -25.30 -6.91
C MET A 341 -11.03 -26.44 -6.23
N GLN A 342 -9.71 -26.33 -6.10
CA GLN A 342 -8.84 -27.35 -5.50
C GLN A 342 -8.52 -27.04 -4.04
N VAL A 343 -8.16 -25.80 -3.71
CA VAL A 343 -7.71 -25.42 -2.35
C VAL A 343 -8.80 -24.78 -1.49
N SER A 344 -9.74 -24.04 -2.10
CA SER A 344 -10.78 -23.27 -1.40
C SER A 344 -12.14 -23.99 -1.36
N GLY A 345 -12.22 -25.21 -1.92
CA GLY A 345 -13.43 -26.04 -1.93
C GLY A 345 -14.59 -25.52 -2.80
N LEU A 346 -14.36 -24.53 -3.67
CA LEU A 346 -15.42 -23.98 -4.51
C LEU A 346 -15.84 -24.98 -5.60
N LYS A 347 -17.13 -25.33 -5.64
CA LYS A 347 -17.69 -26.25 -6.66
C LYS A 347 -17.56 -25.72 -8.09
N SER A 348 -17.50 -24.40 -8.26
CA SER A 348 -17.29 -23.71 -9.53
C SER A 348 -16.88 -22.25 -9.30
N ILE A 349 -16.18 -21.67 -10.27
CA ILE A 349 -15.91 -20.23 -10.30
C ILE A 349 -17.03 -19.54 -11.09
N THR A 350 -17.71 -18.59 -10.45
CA THR A 350 -18.87 -17.89 -11.03
C THR A 350 -18.46 -16.48 -11.49
N SER A 351 -19.26 -15.86 -12.35
CA SER A 351 -19.05 -14.47 -12.74
C SER A 351 -19.07 -13.47 -11.56
N LYS A 352 -19.69 -13.82 -10.41
CA LYS A 352 -19.58 -12.99 -9.20
C LYS A 352 -18.19 -13.11 -8.57
N HIS A 353 -17.60 -14.31 -8.52
CA HIS A 353 -16.25 -14.50 -7.99
C HIS A 353 -15.23 -13.76 -8.87
N LEU A 354 -15.37 -13.84 -10.20
CA LEU A 354 -14.56 -13.06 -11.15
C LEU A 354 -14.71 -11.55 -10.92
N ALA A 355 -15.93 -11.05 -10.73
CA ALA A 355 -16.18 -9.62 -10.50
C ALA A 355 -15.62 -9.10 -9.17
N LEU A 356 -15.75 -9.87 -8.08
CA LEU A 356 -15.18 -9.51 -6.77
C LEU A 356 -13.64 -9.58 -6.78
N ALA A 357 -13.05 -10.56 -7.46
CA ALA A 357 -11.61 -10.59 -7.69
C ALA A 357 -11.14 -9.35 -8.49
N SER A 358 -11.85 -8.99 -9.57
CA SER A 358 -11.52 -7.79 -10.35
C SER A 358 -11.62 -6.49 -9.52
N GLN A 359 -12.61 -6.35 -8.65
CA GLN A 359 -12.71 -5.20 -7.73
C GLN A 359 -11.49 -5.09 -6.80
N VAL A 360 -11.04 -6.18 -6.19
CA VAL A 360 -9.90 -6.16 -5.26
C VAL A 360 -8.56 -5.96 -5.99
N ILE A 361 -8.41 -6.53 -7.20
CA ILE A 361 -7.25 -6.28 -8.08
C ILE A 361 -7.24 -4.81 -8.54
N SER A 362 -8.40 -4.25 -8.92
CA SER A 362 -8.54 -2.85 -9.34
C SER A 362 -8.28 -1.86 -8.20
N PHE A 363 -8.79 -2.15 -7.00
CA PHE A 363 -8.47 -1.40 -5.78
C PHE A 363 -6.97 -1.40 -5.52
N THR A 364 -6.34 -2.59 -5.54
CA THR A 364 -4.91 -2.74 -5.27
C THR A 364 -4.07 -2.00 -6.31
N TYR A 365 -4.41 -2.10 -7.60
CA TYR A 365 -3.82 -1.30 -8.68
C TYR A 365 -3.90 0.20 -8.41
N THR A 366 -5.06 0.69 -7.94
CA THR A 366 -5.30 2.11 -7.70
C THR A 366 -4.50 2.67 -6.51
N ILE A 367 -4.19 1.86 -5.50
CA ILE A 367 -3.34 2.29 -4.35
C ILE A 367 -1.83 2.15 -4.60
N ILE A 368 -1.36 1.33 -5.55
CA ILE A 368 0.08 1.11 -5.80
C ILE A 368 0.86 2.42 -6.07
N PRO A 369 0.36 3.42 -6.84
CA PRO A 369 1.05 4.70 -7.00
C PRO A 369 1.29 5.45 -5.68
N GLU A 370 0.37 5.34 -4.72
CA GLU A 370 0.45 5.99 -3.40
C GLU A 370 1.41 5.21 -2.48
N LEU A 371 1.34 3.87 -2.49
CA LEU A 371 2.34 3.00 -1.84
C LEU A 371 3.76 3.32 -2.34
N LYS A 372 3.92 3.47 -3.67
CA LYS A 372 5.19 3.83 -4.33
C LYS A 372 5.71 5.16 -3.80
N ARG A 373 4.84 6.18 -3.72
CA ARG A 373 5.19 7.51 -3.22
C ARG A 373 5.68 7.45 -1.77
N ILE A 374 4.89 6.86 -0.87
CA ILE A 374 5.16 6.83 0.58
C ILE A 374 6.42 6.02 0.90
N LEU A 375 6.55 4.81 0.38
CA LEU A 375 7.64 3.90 0.74
C LEU A 375 9.01 4.43 0.27
N LEU A 376 9.05 5.10 -0.89
CA LEU A 376 10.28 5.62 -1.47
C LEU A 376 10.77 6.96 -0.86
N LEU A 377 9.99 7.62 0.01
CA LEU A 377 10.38 8.90 0.65
C LEU A 377 11.72 8.80 1.39
N LYS A 378 12.02 7.66 2.01
CA LYS A 378 13.21 7.42 2.84
C LYS A 378 14.27 6.54 2.16
N VAL A 379 14.10 6.25 0.86
CA VAL A 379 15.01 5.38 0.10
C VAL A 379 16.18 6.18 -0.48
N PRO A 380 17.45 5.74 -0.30
CA PRO A 380 18.61 6.38 -0.93
C PRO A 380 18.49 6.41 -2.46
N GLU A 381 18.76 7.57 -3.06
CA GLU A 381 18.56 7.82 -4.51
C GLU A 381 19.25 6.78 -5.40
N THR A 382 20.42 6.29 -4.99
CA THR A 382 21.21 5.24 -5.67
C THR A 382 20.48 3.90 -5.81
N ARG A 383 19.49 3.59 -4.96
CA ARG A 383 18.66 2.37 -5.02
C ARG A 383 17.25 2.64 -5.53
N LYS A 384 16.81 3.90 -5.47
CA LYS A 384 15.44 4.34 -5.72
C LYS A 384 14.96 4.08 -7.15
N GLY A 385 15.80 4.34 -8.16
CA GLY A 385 15.44 4.14 -9.58
C GLY A 385 15.09 2.69 -9.91
N LEU A 386 15.83 1.71 -9.37
CA LEU A 386 15.54 0.28 -9.56
C LEU A 386 14.22 -0.11 -8.87
N LEU A 387 14.01 0.37 -7.64
CA LEU A 387 12.78 0.07 -6.87
C LEU A 387 11.53 0.70 -7.49
N ILE A 388 11.64 1.88 -8.12
CA ILE A 388 10.55 2.47 -8.92
C ILE A 388 10.14 1.51 -10.05
N LEU A 389 11.10 1.01 -10.82
CA LEU A 389 10.85 0.08 -11.93
C LEU A 389 10.24 -1.25 -11.45
N GLU A 390 10.64 -1.75 -10.27
CA GLU A 390 10.02 -2.94 -9.69
C GLU A 390 8.56 -2.71 -9.28
N VAL A 391 8.24 -1.57 -8.64
CA VAL A 391 6.87 -1.25 -8.22
C VAL A 391 5.98 -0.96 -9.44
N ASP A 392 6.48 -0.26 -10.45
CA ASP A 392 5.73 0.04 -11.67
C ASP A 392 5.52 -1.19 -12.56
N ARG A 393 6.47 -2.14 -12.57
CA ARG A 393 6.24 -3.46 -13.17
C ARG A 393 5.09 -4.19 -12.47
N VAL A 394 5.07 -4.19 -11.14
CA VAL A 394 3.96 -4.81 -10.38
C VAL A 394 2.64 -4.10 -10.65
N ALA A 395 2.61 -2.76 -10.74
CA ALA A 395 1.40 -2.04 -11.13
C ALA A 395 0.86 -2.52 -12.50
N GLN A 396 1.75 -2.71 -13.48
CA GLN A 396 1.39 -3.24 -14.79
C GLN A 396 0.93 -4.71 -14.71
N ASP A 397 1.56 -5.56 -13.89
CA ASP A 397 1.13 -6.95 -13.67
C ASP A 397 -0.31 -7.03 -13.09
N TYR A 398 -0.70 -6.10 -12.22
CA TYR A 398 -2.09 -6.00 -11.71
C TYR A 398 -3.07 -5.55 -12.80
N LYS A 399 -2.68 -4.57 -13.63
CA LYS A 399 -3.50 -4.11 -14.76
C LYS A 399 -3.79 -5.23 -15.76
N VAL A 400 -2.74 -5.96 -16.19
CA VAL A 400 -2.88 -7.10 -17.11
C VAL A 400 -3.85 -8.13 -16.55
N HIS A 401 -3.69 -8.52 -15.29
CA HIS A 401 -4.55 -9.51 -14.64
C HIS A 401 -6.02 -9.05 -14.55
N ARG A 402 -6.30 -7.77 -14.26
CA ARG A 402 -7.67 -7.21 -14.33
C ARG A 402 -8.24 -7.34 -15.75
N ASP A 403 -7.47 -6.93 -16.75
CA ASP A 403 -7.88 -6.92 -18.15
C ASP A 403 -8.07 -8.36 -18.68
N GLU A 404 -7.33 -9.35 -18.16
CA GLU A 404 -7.54 -10.79 -18.35
C GLU A 404 -8.85 -11.30 -17.72
N ILE A 405 -9.20 -10.87 -16.50
CA ILE A 405 -10.49 -11.22 -15.87
C ILE A 405 -11.66 -10.68 -16.70
N HIS A 406 -11.57 -9.45 -17.18
CA HIS A 406 -12.57 -8.85 -18.07
C HIS A 406 -12.67 -9.63 -19.39
N SER A 407 -11.53 -10.00 -19.97
CA SER A 407 -11.47 -10.85 -21.17
C SER A 407 -12.09 -12.25 -20.94
N LYS A 408 -11.91 -12.85 -19.76
CA LYS A 408 -12.52 -14.15 -19.42
C LYS A 408 -14.03 -14.04 -19.24
N LEU A 409 -14.55 -12.93 -18.70
CA LEU A 409 -16.01 -12.68 -18.64
C LEU A 409 -16.63 -12.58 -20.04
N VAL A 410 -15.99 -11.88 -20.97
CA VAL A 410 -16.41 -11.82 -22.39
C VAL A 410 -16.38 -13.21 -23.03
N GLN A 411 -15.27 -13.95 -22.85
CA GLN A 411 -15.09 -15.29 -23.42
C GLN A 411 -16.10 -16.31 -22.86
N ILE A 412 -16.51 -16.21 -21.59
CA ILE A 412 -17.60 -17.04 -21.02
C ILE A 412 -18.92 -16.79 -21.77
N MET A 413 -19.25 -15.54 -22.11
CA MET A 413 -20.46 -15.25 -22.90
C MET A 413 -20.37 -15.73 -24.35
N ARG A 414 -19.17 -15.68 -24.95
CA ARG A 414 -18.93 -16.28 -26.27
C ARG A 414 -19.11 -17.81 -26.23
N GLU A 415 -18.56 -18.48 -25.22
CA GLU A 415 -18.73 -19.92 -25.00
C GLU A 415 -20.22 -20.29 -24.84
N ARG A 416 -20.98 -19.50 -24.06
CA ARG A 416 -22.44 -19.67 -23.91
C ARG A 416 -23.18 -19.50 -25.23
N LEU A 417 -22.92 -18.42 -25.96
CA LEU A 417 -23.53 -18.17 -27.27
C LEU A 417 -23.27 -19.32 -28.25
N LEU A 418 -22.03 -19.80 -28.34
CA LEU A 418 -21.66 -20.91 -29.23
C LEU A 418 -22.32 -22.24 -28.84
N VAL A 419 -22.57 -22.50 -27.55
CA VAL A 419 -23.34 -23.68 -27.11
C VAL A 419 -24.79 -23.59 -27.58
N HIS A 420 -25.44 -22.43 -27.41
CA HIS A 420 -26.82 -22.23 -27.86
C HIS A 420 -26.94 -22.24 -29.39
N LEU A 421 -26.00 -21.64 -30.13
CA LEU A 421 -25.98 -21.65 -31.61
C LEU A 421 -25.85 -23.07 -32.20
N ARG A 422 -25.14 -23.99 -31.54
CA ARG A 422 -25.05 -25.40 -31.99
C ARG A 422 -26.41 -26.13 -31.96
N GLY A 423 -27.34 -25.69 -31.11
CA GLY A 423 -28.71 -26.22 -31.08
C GLY A 423 -29.65 -25.60 -32.11
N LEU A 424 -29.26 -24.48 -32.72
CA LEU A 424 -30.13 -23.71 -33.60
C LEU A 424 -30.63 -24.49 -34.84
N PRO A 425 -29.84 -25.32 -35.54
CA PRO A 425 -30.33 -26.09 -36.69
C PRO A 425 -31.50 -27.03 -36.35
N GLN A 426 -31.45 -27.71 -35.21
CA GLN A 426 -32.53 -28.59 -34.74
C GLN A 426 -33.81 -27.81 -34.40
N ILE A 427 -33.66 -26.58 -33.91
CA ILE A 427 -34.78 -25.66 -33.68
C ILE A 427 -35.38 -25.20 -35.02
N VAL A 428 -34.55 -24.90 -36.02
CA VAL A 428 -34.98 -24.47 -37.37
C VAL A 428 -35.70 -25.59 -38.13
N GLU A 429 -35.26 -26.85 -38.00
CA GLU A 429 -36.01 -28.01 -38.51
C GLU A 429 -37.45 -28.06 -37.98
N SER A 430 -37.68 -27.65 -36.73
CA SER A 430 -39.02 -27.59 -36.14
C SER A 430 -39.89 -26.45 -36.69
N TRP A 431 -39.28 -25.36 -37.19
CA TRP A 431 -39.99 -24.21 -37.78
C TRP A 431 -40.54 -24.50 -39.18
N ASN A 432 -39.93 -25.46 -39.88
CA ASN A 432 -40.37 -25.94 -41.19
C ASN A 432 -41.54 -26.96 -41.11
N ARG A 433 -42.00 -27.34 -39.90
CA ARG A 433 -43.18 -28.19 -39.71
C ARG A 433 -44.46 -27.34 -39.58
N PRO A 434 -45.56 -27.69 -40.27
CA PRO A 434 -46.76 -26.85 -40.37
C PRO A 434 -47.60 -26.75 -39.08
N GLU A 435 -47.31 -27.55 -38.06
CA GLU A 435 -48.09 -27.63 -36.82
C GLU A 435 -47.68 -26.58 -35.77
N ASN A 436 -46.50 -25.97 -35.92
CA ASN A 436 -45.91 -25.03 -34.96
C ASN A 436 -46.48 -23.61 -35.09
N THR A 437 -47.69 -23.38 -34.56
CA THR A 437 -48.36 -22.06 -34.56
C THR A 437 -47.96 -21.14 -33.40
N ASP A 438 -46.97 -21.51 -32.57
CA ASP A 438 -46.49 -20.69 -31.46
C ASP A 438 -45.77 -19.42 -31.95
N THR A 439 -46.11 -18.26 -31.38
CA THR A 439 -45.52 -16.94 -31.65
C THR A 439 -44.43 -16.54 -30.65
N GLN A 440 -44.25 -17.28 -29.55
CA GLN A 440 -43.22 -17.00 -28.53
C GLN A 440 -41.80 -17.26 -29.05
N PRO A 441 -40.80 -16.39 -28.80
CA PRO A 441 -39.41 -16.60 -29.23
C PRO A 441 -38.86 -17.99 -28.83
N SER A 442 -37.96 -18.56 -29.61
CA SER A 442 -37.51 -19.94 -29.39
C SER A 442 -36.78 -20.14 -28.05
N GLN A 443 -36.53 -21.40 -27.71
CA GLN A 443 -35.71 -21.74 -26.54
C GLN A 443 -34.27 -21.19 -26.66
N PHE A 444 -33.73 -21.08 -27.88
CA PHE A 444 -32.44 -20.43 -28.15
C PHE A 444 -32.48 -18.97 -27.71
N ALA A 445 -33.37 -18.17 -28.31
CA ALA A 445 -33.48 -16.73 -28.04
C ALA A 445 -33.81 -16.42 -26.57
N ARG A 446 -34.72 -17.18 -25.95
CA ARG A 446 -35.07 -17.02 -24.52
C ARG A 446 -33.94 -17.43 -23.58
N SER A 447 -33.14 -18.44 -23.91
CA SER A 447 -32.06 -18.90 -23.03
C SER A 447 -30.87 -17.96 -23.04
N ILE A 448 -30.39 -17.55 -24.22
CA ILE A 448 -29.21 -16.68 -24.33
C ILE A 448 -29.47 -15.30 -23.71
N THR A 449 -30.64 -14.69 -23.97
CA THR A 449 -31.00 -13.38 -23.39
C THR A 449 -31.15 -13.44 -21.88
N LYS A 450 -31.64 -14.56 -21.32
CA LYS A 450 -31.71 -14.78 -19.87
C LYS A 450 -30.33 -14.93 -19.23
N GLU A 451 -29.38 -15.59 -19.88
CA GLU A 451 -27.99 -15.71 -19.39
C GLU A 451 -27.25 -14.37 -19.48
N VAL A 452 -27.43 -13.61 -20.57
CA VAL A 452 -26.93 -12.24 -20.74
C VAL A 452 -27.44 -11.31 -19.63
N GLY A 453 -28.75 -11.26 -19.40
CA GLY A 453 -29.36 -10.41 -18.36
C GLY A 453 -28.98 -10.82 -16.94
N LEU A 454 -28.67 -12.11 -16.70
CA LEU A 454 -28.09 -12.56 -15.43
C LEU A 454 -26.67 -12.01 -15.25
N LEU A 455 -25.82 -12.07 -16.29
CA LEU A 455 -24.48 -11.50 -16.22
C LEU A 455 -24.54 -9.98 -15.99
N GLN A 456 -25.37 -9.26 -16.73
CA GLN A 456 -25.55 -7.81 -16.60
C GLN A 456 -25.87 -7.42 -15.15
N ARG A 457 -26.82 -8.12 -14.52
CA ARG A 457 -27.21 -7.90 -13.12
C ARG A 457 -26.10 -8.20 -12.12
N VAL A 458 -25.24 -9.19 -12.38
CA VAL A 458 -24.10 -9.53 -11.51
C VAL A 458 -22.98 -8.50 -11.66
N LEU A 459 -22.64 -8.10 -12.89
CA LEU A 459 -21.55 -7.15 -13.14
C LEU A 459 -21.93 -5.73 -12.72
N SER A 460 -23.11 -5.22 -13.10
CA SER A 460 -23.56 -3.85 -12.75
C SER A 460 -23.81 -3.65 -11.26
N ARG A 461 -23.89 -4.73 -10.47
CA ARG A 461 -23.96 -4.67 -9.00
C ARG A 461 -22.58 -4.69 -8.34
N THR A 462 -21.53 -5.12 -9.04
CA THR A 462 -20.24 -5.48 -8.42
C THR A 462 -19.06 -4.67 -8.97
N LEU A 463 -19.02 -4.44 -10.29
CA LEU A 463 -17.97 -3.69 -10.98
C LEU A 463 -18.33 -2.20 -11.11
N HIS A 464 -17.37 -1.39 -11.53
CA HIS A 464 -17.60 0.02 -11.87
C HIS A 464 -18.21 0.14 -13.27
N GLU A 465 -19.07 1.15 -13.48
CA GLU A 465 -19.86 1.30 -14.72
C GLU A 465 -19.00 1.30 -16.00
N LEU A 466 -17.82 1.92 -15.96
CA LEU A 466 -16.88 1.94 -17.09
C LEU A 466 -16.33 0.54 -17.44
N ASP A 467 -16.03 -0.30 -16.44
CA ASP A 467 -15.60 -1.68 -16.67
C ASP A 467 -16.77 -2.53 -17.20
N VAL A 468 -17.98 -2.30 -16.70
CA VAL A 468 -19.22 -2.96 -17.16
C VAL A 468 -19.49 -2.63 -18.64
N GLN A 469 -19.44 -1.35 -19.01
CA GLN A 469 -19.61 -0.89 -20.40
C GLN A 469 -18.53 -1.46 -21.32
N ALA A 470 -17.26 -1.46 -20.89
CA ALA A 470 -16.16 -2.06 -21.66
C ALA A 470 -16.35 -3.58 -21.88
N ILE A 471 -16.80 -4.33 -20.86
CA ILE A 471 -17.10 -5.77 -20.99
C ILE A 471 -18.28 -5.96 -21.95
N PHE A 472 -19.38 -5.21 -21.80
CA PHE A 472 -20.57 -5.43 -22.60
C PHE A 472 -20.43 -4.97 -24.05
N ARG A 473 -19.69 -3.90 -24.35
CA ARG A 473 -19.31 -3.51 -25.72
C ARG A 473 -18.67 -4.68 -26.47
N GLN A 474 -17.73 -5.37 -25.83
CA GLN A 474 -17.03 -6.53 -26.40
C GLN A 474 -17.94 -7.76 -26.55
N VAL A 475 -18.87 -8.01 -25.61
CA VAL A 475 -19.91 -9.05 -25.75
C VAL A 475 -20.85 -8.72 -26.92
N VAL A 476 -21.32 -7.48 -27.02
CA VAL A 476 -22.22 -6.99 -28.09
C VAL A 476 -21.62 -7.22 -29.48
N ILE A 477 -20.36 -6.82 -29.70
CA ILE A 477 -19.65 -7.02 -30.98
C ILE A 477 -19.62 -8.51 -31.37
N ILE A 478 -19.29 -9.39 -30.42
CA ILE A 478 -19.27 -10.85 -30.64
C ILE A 478 -20.68 -11.37 -30.96
N PHE A 479 -21.71 -10.85 -30.29
CA PHE A 479 -23.10 -11.26 -30.50
C PHE A 479 -23.61 -10.88 -31.89
N HIS A 480 -23.45 -9.63 -32.34
CA HIS A 480 -23.89 -9.26 -33.70
C HIS A 480 -23.22 -10.13 -34.77
N SER A 481 -21.90 -10.31 -34.66
CA SER A 481 -21.12 -11.06 -35.65
C SER A 481 -21.50 -12.54 -35.68
N GLN A 482 -21.40 -13.26 -34.56
CA GLN A 482 -21.62 -14.71 -34.52
C GLN A 482 -23.10 -15.09 -34.77
N ILE A 483 -24.05 -14.23 -34.40
CA ILE A 483 -25.48 -14.49 -34.63
C ILE A 483 -25.84 -14.19 -36.10
N SER A 484 -25.32 -13.11 -36.69
CA SER A 484 -25.50 -12.81 -38.12
C SER A 484 -24.85 -13.89 -39.02
N GLU A 485 -23.64 -14.35 -38.66
CA GLU A 485 -22.95 -15.44 -39.34
C GLU A 485 -23.80 -16.72 -39.31
N ALA A 486 -24.24 -17.15 -38.11
CA ALA A 486 -25.04 -18.36 -37.95
C ALA A 486 -26.39 -18.31 -38.69
N PHE A 487 -27.11 -17.17 -38.65
CA PHE A 487 -28.36 -17.05 -39.41
C PHE A 487 -28.16 -16.92 -40.93
N SER A 488 -27.00 -16.47 -41.40
CA SER A 488 -26.68 -16.43 -42.84
C SER A 488 -26.44 -17.80 -43.48
N HIS A 489 -26.16 -18.82 -42.65
CA HIS A 489 -25.90 -20.20 -43.07
C HIS A 489 -27.11 -21.16 -42.95
N LEU A 490 -28.32 -20.64 -42.70
CA LEU A 490 -29.53 -21.46 -42.52
C LEU A 490 -30.47 -21.36 -43.74
N ASP A 491 -30.81 -22.50 -44.34
CA ASP A 491 -31.78 -22.62 -45.44
C ASP A 491 -33.22 -22.42 -44.94
N ILE A 492 -33.65 -21.16 -44.85
CA ILE A 492 -34.97 -20.76 -44.35
C ILE A 492 -35.88 -20.35 -45.53
N SER A 493 -36.40 -21.37 -46.23
CA SER A 493 -37.25 -21.22 -47.41
C SER A 493 -38.72 -20.92 -47.10
N SER A 494 -39.24 -21.38 -45.95
CA SER A 494 -40.64 -21.20 -45.56
C SER A 494 -40.92 -19.78 -45.03
N PRO A 495 -42.00 -19.09 -45.46
CA PRO A 495 -42.36 -17.77 -44.93
C PRO A 495 -42.66 -17.82 -43.43
N HIS A 496 -43.21 -18.93 -42.94
CA HIS A 496 -43.41 -19.15 -41.50
C HIS A 496 -42.08 -19.18 -40.74
N ALA A 497 -41.10 -19.94 -41.25
CA ALA A 497 -39.78 -20.03 -40.64
C ALA A 497 -39.00 -18.70 -40.72
N LYS A 498 -39.22 -17.88 -41.77
CA LYS A 498 -38.70 -16.50 -41.84
C LYS A 498 -39.28 -15.61 -40.75
N GLN A 499 -40.61 -15.59 -40.58
CA GLN A 499 -41.25 -14.84 -39.48
C GLN A 499 -40.75 -15.33 -38.12
N ARG A 500 -40.55 -16.64 -37.98
CA ARG A 500 -40.07 -17.26 -36.74
C ARG A 500 -38.65 -16.82 -36.39
N MET A 501 -37.74 -16.75 -37.39
CA MET A 501 -36.41 -16.14 -37.28
C MET A 501 -36.49 -14.66 -36.92
N TYR A 502 -37.36 -13.88 -37.57
CA TYR A 502 -37.51 -12.44 -37.30
C TYR A 502 -37.84 -12.18 -35.82
N CYS A 503 -38.83 -12.90 -35.26
CA CYS A 503 -39.19 -12.78 -33.84
C CYS A 503 -38.03 -13.13 -32.89
N ASP A 504 -37.22 -14.13 -33.22
CA ASP A 504 -36.04 -14.52 -32.43
C ASP A 504 -34.95 -13.44 -32.47
N VAL A 505 -34.65 -12.91 -33.66
CA VAL A 505 -33.66 -11.85 -33.85
C VAL A 505 -34.11 -10.55 -33.20
N GLN A 506 -35.38 -10.16 -33.28
CA GLN A 506 -35.91 -8.99 -32.57
C GLN A 506 -35.84 -9.15 -31.05
N HIS A 507 -36.14 -10.34 -30.50
CA HIS A 507 -35.99 -10.61 -29.06
C HIS A 507 -34.52 -10.48 -28.60
N ILE A 508 -33.57 -10.92 -29.44
CA ILE A 508 -32.13 -10.79 -29.19
C ILE A 508 -31.68 -9.32 -29.31
N LEU A 509 -32.09 -8.60 -30.36
CA LEU A 509 -31.75 -7.19 -30.56
C LEU A 509 -32.34 -6.30 -29.44
N ALA A 510 -33.56 -6.57 -28.97
CA ALA A 510 -34.13 -5.89 -27.81
C ALA A 510 -33.27 -6.08 -26.54
N CYS A 511 -32.74 -7.29 -26.32
CA CYS A 511 -31.80 -7.55 -25.24
C CYS A 511 -30.47 -6.80 -25.44
N ILE A 512 -29.88 -6.84 -26.64
CA ILE A 512 -28.63 -6.12 -26.98
C ILE A 512 -28.77 -4.60 -26.76
N ARG A 513 -29.89 -4.00 -27.20
CA ARG A 513 -30.20 -2.57 -27.03
C ARG A 513 -30.42 -2.18 -25.55
N SER A 514 -30.64 -3.15 -24.65
CA SER A 514 -30.77 -2.95 -23.20
C SER A 514 -29.47 -3.12 -22.41
N LEU A 515 -28.36 -3.45 -23.07
CA LEU A 515 -27.05 -3.61 -22.44
C LEU A 515 -26.34 -2.26 -22.23
N PRO A 516 -25.49 -2.13 -21.17
CA PRO A 516 -24.77 -0.89 -20.88
C PRO A 516 -23.90 -0.47 -22.07
N SER A 517 -23.98 0.80 -22.43
CA SER A 517 -23.31 1.34 -23.62
C SER A 517 -22.91 2.79 -23.42
N ASP A 518 -21.69 3.11 -23.81
CA ASP A 518 -21.15 4.46 -23.98
C ASP A 518 -21.20 4.93 -25.45
N SER A 519 -21.82 4.14 -26.34
CA SER A 519 -22.10 4.54 -27.72
C SER A 519 -23.28 5.51 -27.81
N LYS A 520 -23.11 6.60 -28.56
CA LYS A 520 -24.21 7.52 -28.95
C LYS A 520 -24.97 7.07 -30.21
N SER A 521 -24.80 5.82 -30.65
CA SER A 521 -25.60 5.26 -31.75
C SER A 521 -27.08 5.27 -31.38
N ASN A 522 -27.95 5.53 -32.36
CA ASN A 522 -29.40 5.46 -32.18
C ASN A 522 -30.00 4.56 -33.28
N PRO A 523 -30.50 3.35 -32.95
CA PRO A 523 -30.59 2.78 -31.59
C PRO A 523 -29.22 2.46 -30.96
N PRO A 524 -29.14 2.36 -29.62
CA PRO A 524 -27.92 1.98 -28.91
C PRO A 524 -27.52 0.54 -29.25
N ASN A 525 -26.22 0.25 -29.25
CA ASN A 525 -25.67 -1.07 -29.59
C ASN A 525 -26.15 -1.58 -30.96
N TRP A 526 -26.00 -0.75 -32.00
CA TRP A 526 -26.20 -1.16 -33.40
C TRP A 526 -25.02 -1.98 -33.92
N GLY A 527 -25.28 -2.98 -34.76
CA GLY A 527 -24.22 -3.72 -35.46
C GLY A 527 -24.73 -4.66 -36.56
N GLN A 528 -23.87 -5.59 -36.98
CA GLN A 528 -24.07 -6.49 -38.13
C GLN A 528 -25.41 -7.27 -38.11
N LEU A 529 -25.97 -7.56 -36.93
CA LEU A 529 -27.26 -8.24 -36.82
C LEU A 529 -28.45 -7.32 -37.17
N ASP A 530 -28.37 -6.01 -36.93
CA ASP A 530 -29.36 -5.05 -37.38
C ASP A 530 -29.29 -4.88 -38.92
N GLU A 531 -28.08 -4.83 -39.49
CA GLU A 531 -27.83 -4.81 -40.94
C GLU A 531 -28.37 -6.08 -41.62
N PHE A 532 -28.21 -7.25 -40.99
CA PHE A 532 -28.79 -8.52 -41.43
C PHE A 532 -30.32 -8.48 -41.45
N VAL A 533 -30.96 -7.87 -40.45
CA VAL A 533 -32.41 -7.71 -40.42
C VAL A 533 -32.88 -6.79 -41.55
N ALA A 534 -32.31 -5.59 -41.65
CA ALA A 534 -32.67 -4.62 -42.67
C ALA A 534 -32.53 -5.20 -44.09
N LYS A 535 -31.47 -5.97 -44.35
CA LYS A 535 -31.23 -6.60 -45.65
C LYS A 535 -32.19 -7.74 -45.99
N ASN A 536 -32.59 -8.55 -45.00
CA ASN A 536 -33.36 -9.79 -45.24
C ASN A 536 -34.88 -9.66 -45.01
N PHE A 537 -35.31 -8.60 -44.30
CA PHE A 537 -36.71 -8.36 -43.95
C PHE A 537 -37.21 -6.95 -44.32
N GLY A 538 -36.31 -6.02 -44.69
CA GLY A 538 -36.65 -4.63 -44.99
C GLY A 538 -36.99 -3.80 -43.75
N GLU A 539 -37.42 -2.56 -43.97
CA GLU A 539 -37.91 -1.66 -42.90
C GLU A 539 -39.41 -1.89 -42.59
N GLU A 540 -40.12 -2.70 -43.38
CA GLU A 540 -41.57 -2.90 -43.32
C GLU A 540 -42.02 -4.08 -42.42
N VAL A 541 -41.69 -4.01 -41.12
CA VAL A 541 -42.46 -4.72 -40.07
C VAL A 541 -42.73 -3.78 -38.89
N GLY A 542 -43.17 -2.56 -39.24
CA GLY A 542 -43.36 -1.43 -38.32
C GLY A 542 -44.75 -0.80 -38.42
N GLN A 543 -45.81 -1.61 -38.37
CA GLN A 543 -47.21 -1.21 -38.15
C GLN A 543 -47.88 -2.19 -37.18
#